data_AF-A0A482V3F0-F1
#
_entry.id   AF-A0A482V3F0-F1
#
_cell.length_a   1.000
_cell.length_b   1.000
_cell.length_c   1.000
_cell.angle_alpha   90.00
_cell.angle_beta   90.00
_cell.angle_gamma   90.00
#
_symmetry.space_group_name_H-M   'P 1'
#
loop_
_entity.id
_entity.type
_entity.pdbx_description
1 polymer ?
#
loop_
_entity_poly.entity_id
_entity_poly.type
_entity_poly.pdbx_seq_one_letter_code
_entity_poly.pdbx_strand_id
1 'polypeptide(L)'
;MSKDIEDLGDVIDLTSIIEETKPFSKKTSKVSVVNTVQLDDEFKNGFTENLLAWYRTNRRHMPWRGDPPENRPITAYGVWVSEVMAQQTRIETVIGYWSRWMDRFPDVATLAAATPDEVRCLVV
;
A
#
# COMPACT_ATOMS: atom_id res chain seq x y z
N MET A 1 4.99 5.72 -45.03
CA MET A 1 5.81 6.07 -43.86
C MET A 1 5.04 7.14 -43.09
N SER A 2 4.96 7.00 -41.77
CA SER A 2 4.14 7.77 -40.83
C SER A 2 2.65 7.42 -40.81
N LYS A 3 2.29 6.51 -39.91
CA LYS A 3 0.94 6.33 -39.39
C LYS A 3 0.99 6.65 -37.90
N ASP A 4 0.09 7.54 -37.51
CA ASP A 4 -0.67 7.54 -36.26
C ASP A 4 0.13 7.72 -34.94
N ILE A 5 0.31 8.99 -34.55
CA ILE A 5 0.56 9.43 -33.15
C ILE A 5 -0.68 10.24 -32.71
N GLU A 6 -1.85 9.61 -32.73
CA GLU A 6 -3.12 10.23 -32.29
C GLU A 6 -3.90 9.35 -31.30
N ASP A 7 -3.32 8.25 -30.81
CA ASP A 7 -4.04 7.29 -29.93
C ASP A 7 -3.27 6.99 -28.64
N LEU A 8 -2.68 8.02 -28.03
CA LEU A 8 -2.23 7.94 -26.64
C LEU A 8 -3.36 8.45 -25.75
N GLY A 9 -4.28 7.54 -25.46
CA GLY A 9 -5.34 7.74 -24.48
C GLY A 9 -4.78 8.20 -23.14
N ASP A 10 -5.41 9.25 -22.61
CA ASP A 10 -5.50 9.63 -21.20
C ASP A 10 -4.28 9.29 -20.34
N VAL A 11 -3.16 9.98 -20.61
CA VAL A 11 -2.17 10.22 -19.56
C VAL A 11 -2.87 11.03 -18.49
N ILE A 12 -3.19 10.39 -17.36
CA ILE A 12 -3.77 11.04 -16.19
C ILE A 12 -2.89 12.23 -15.82
N ASP A 13 -3.37 13.44 -16.06
CA ASP A 13 -2.74 14.66 -15.62
C ASP A 13 -2.84 14.72 -14.09
N LEU A 14 -1.77 14.27 -13.41
CA LEU A 14 -1.67 14.27 -11.95
C LEU A 14 -1.79 15.68 -11.35
N THR A 15 -1.60 16.74 -12.14
CA THR A 15 -1.79 18.12 -11.66
C THR A 15 -3.27 18.47 -11.49
N SER A 16 -4.17 17.87 -12.29
CA SER A 16 -5.63 18.05 -12.15
C SER A 16 -6.21 17.40 -10.88
N ILE A 17 -5.57 16.34 -10.36
CA ILE A 17 -6.05 15.62 -9.16
C ILE A 17 -5.77 16.42 -7.87
N ILE A 18 -4.72 17.26 -7.87
CA ILE A 18 -4.27 17.96 -6.67
C ILE A 18 -5.02 19.30 -6.48
N GLU A 19 -5.45 19.97 -7.56
CA GLU A 19 -6.07 21.30 -7.47
C GLU A 19 -7.55 21.29 -7.00
N GLU A 20 -8.28 20.18 -7.08
CA GLU A 20 -9.68 20.13 -6.62
C GLU A 20 -9.85 19.79 -5.13
N THR A 21 -8.77 19.66 -4.37
CA THR A 21 -8.89 19.51 -2.91
C THR A 21 -9.23 20.86 -2.26
N LYS A 22 -10.53 21.22 -2.29
CA LYS A 22 -11.08 22.26 -1.40
C LYS A 22 -10.56 21.97 0.02
N PRO A 23 -9.97 22.96 0.72
CA PRO A 23 -9.53 22.74 2.09
C PRO A 23 -10.72 22.23 2.89
N PHE A 24 -10.54 21.08 3.56
CA PHE A 24 -11.55 20.45 4.40
C PHE A 24 -11.97 21.44 5.49
N SER A 25 -13.01 22.22 5.21
CA SER A 25 -13.59 23.19 6.14
C SER A 25 -14.33 22.41 7.20
N LYS A 26 -13.74 22.34 8.40
CA LYS A 26 -14.36 21.73 9.58
C LYS A 26 -15.61 22.53 9.96
N LYS A 27 -16.76 22.23 9.33
CA LYS A 27 -18.07 22.56 9.88
C LYS A 27 -18.35 21.59 11.03
N THR A 28 -17.88 21.94 12.22
CA THR A 28 -18.26 21.23 13.45
C THR A 28 -19.70 21.60 13.82
N SER A 29 -20.65 20.92 13.18
CA SER A 29 -21.99 20.78 13.77
C SER A 29 -21.81 20.02 15.09
N LYS A 30 -22.36 20.53 16.19
CA LYS A 30 -22.43 19.83 17.48
C LYS A 30 -23.23 18.53 17.30
N VAL A 31 -22.54 17.46 16.93
CA VAL A 31 -23.02 16.10 17.11
C VAL A 31 -22.71 15.76 18.57
N SER A 32 -23.76 15.63 19.38
CA SER A 32 -23.65 15.03 20.71
C SER A 32 -23.28 13.56 20.51
N VAL A 33 -21.97 13.26 20.46
CA VAL A 33 -21.46 11.90 20.43
C VAL A 33 -21.85 11.27 21.77
N VAL A 34 -22.83 10.37 21.70
CA VAL A 34 -23.29 9.54 22.81
C VAL A 34 -22.11 8.63 23.21
N ASN A 35 -21.70 8.71 24.48
CA ASN A 35 -20.65 7.91 25.13
C ASN A 35 -19.31 7.77 24.39
N THR A 36 -18.42 8.74 24.58
CA THR A 36 -16.98 8.47 24.48
C THR A 36 -16.57 7.67 25.71
N VAL A 37 -16.44 6.34 25.58
CA VAL A 37 -15.72 5.54 26.59
C VAL A 37 -14.31 6.09 26.66
N GLN A 38 -14.00 6.80 27.75
CA GLN A 38 -12.63 7.23 28.01
C GLN A 38 -11.85 5.99 28.43
N LEU A 39 -11.04 5.45 27.52
CA LEU A 39 -10.07 4.43 27.88
C LEU A 39 -9.01 5.11 28.76
N ASP A 40 -8.83 4.62 29.98
CA ASP A 40 -7.74 5.04 30.83
C ASP A 40 -6.38 4.68 30.20
N ASP A 41 -5.32 5.39 30.60
CA ASP A 41 -4.00 5.21 30.01
C ASP A 41 -3.36 3.87 30.42
N GLU A 42 -3.76 3.33 31.57
CA GLU A 42 -3.35 2.00 32.04
C GLU A 42 -3.84 0.90 31.08
N PHE A 43 -5.10 0.95 30.67
CA PHE A 43 -5.71 0.05 29.71
C PHE A 43 -5.06 0.18 28.33
N LYS A 44 -4.81 1.41 27.85
CA LYS A 44 -4.14 1.64 26.55
C LYS A 44 -2.75 1.02 26.52
N ASN A 45 -1.98 1.20 27.60
CA ASN A 45 -0.63 0.67 27.72
C ASN A 45 -0.66 -0.86 27.79
N GLY A 46 -1.49 -1.43 28.67
CA GLY A 46 -1.65 -2.88 28.80
C GLY A 46 -2.12 -3.55 27.51
N PHE A 47 -3.05 -2.92 26.78
CA PHE A 47 -3.50 -3.40 25.47
C PHE A 47 -2.36 -3.41 24.45
N THR A 48 -1.61 -2.32 24.36
CA THR A 48 -0.49 -2.19 23.40
C THR A 48 0.59 -3.22 23.68
N GLU A 49 0.97 -3.40 24.95
CA GLU A 49 1.97 -4.39 25.36
C GLU A 49 1.54 -5.82 25.03
N ASN A 50 0.31 -6.18 25.35
CA ASN A 50 -0.25 -7.49 25.05
C ASN A 50 -0.32 -7.76 23.54
N LEU A 51 -0.76 -6.78 22.75
CA LEU A 51 -0.82 -6.89 21.30
C LEU A 51 0.57 -7.08 20.69
N LEU A 52 1.56 -6.30 21.14
CA LEU A 52 2.94 -6.43 20.68
C LEU A 52 3.57 -7.76 21.10
N ALA A 53 3.30 -8.24 22.31
CA ALA A 53 3.76 -9.55 22.77
C ALA A 53 3.19 -10.68 21.89
N TRP A 54 1.88 -10.66 21.63
CA TRP A 54 1.24 -11.62 20.74
C TRP A 54 1.81 -11.55 19.32
N TYR A 55 2.00 -10.34 18.77
CA TYR A 55 2.50 -10.14 17.41
C TYR A 55 3.90 -10.70 17.21
N ARG A 56 4.81 -10.55 18.19
CA ARG A 56 6.17 -11.10 18.12
C ARG A 56 6.18 -12.62 17.94
N THR A 57 5.23 -13.32 18.57
CA THR A 57 5.15 -14.79 18.55
C THR A 57 4.30 -15.33 17.40
N ASN A 58 3.24 -14.62 16.99
CA ASN A 58 2.20 -15.16 16.10
C ASN A 58 2.17 -14.52 14.70
N ARG A 59 3.02 -13.52 14.42
CA ARG A 59 3.03 -12.87 13.09
C ARG A 59 3.37 -13.90 12.00
N ARG A 60 2.67 -13.78 10.86
CA ARG A 60 3.00 -14.53 9.65
C ARG A 60 4.26 -13.96 8.99
N HIS A 61 5.01 -14.86 8.34
CA HIS A 61 6.15 -14.50 7.49
C HIS A 61 5.66 -13.84 6.20
N MET A 62 6.17 -12.66 5.89
CA MET A 62 5.88 -11.96 4.64
C MET A 62 7.15 -11.32 4.07
N PRO A 63 7.42 -11.47 2.76
CA PRO A 63 8.71 -11.13 2.18
C PRO A 63 9.00 -9.62 2.22
N TRP A 64 7.96 -8.76 2.10
CA TRP A 64 8.10 -7.30 2.26
C TRP A 64 8.44 -6.85 3.70
N ARG A 65 8.34 -7.74 4.69
CA ARG A 65 8.81 -7.51 6.07
C ARG A 65 10.26 -7.93 6.28
N GLY A 66 10.95 -8.38 5.23
CA GLY A 66 12.29 -8.95 5.33
C GLY A 66 12.32 -10.30 6.04
N ASP A 67 11.19 -11.01 6.06
CA ASP A 67 11.10 -12.33 6.67
C ASP A 67 11.72 -13.42 5.77
N PRO A 68 12.14 -14.56 6.34
CA PRO A 68 12.49 -15.74 5.57
C PRO A 68 11.33 -16.24 4.69
N PRO A 69 11.62 -16.91 3.56
CA PRO A 69 12.95 -17.32 3.10
C PRO A 69 13.73 -16.23 2.33
N GLU A 70 13.05 -15.21 1.83
CA GLU A 70 13.66 -14.26 0.89
C GLU A 70 14.64 -13.29 1.55
N ASN A 71 14.44 -12.94 2.83
CA ASN A 71 15.31 -12.04 3.60
C ASN A 71 15.66 -10.74 2.85
N ARG A 72 14.71 -10.19 2.07
CA ARG A 72 14.92 -8.94 1.32
C ARG A 72 14.98 -7.73 2.27
N PRO A 73 15.73 -6.68 1.93
CA PRO A 73 15.71 -5.43 2.69
C PRO A 73 14.32 -4.79 2.64
N ILE A 74 13.85 -4.28 3.78
CA ILE A 74 12.60 -3.53 3.86
C ILE A 74 12.82 -2.18 3.16
N THR A 75 12.09 -1.94 2.08
CA THR A 75 12.14 -0.67 1.33
C THR A 75 10.77 -0.02 1.29
N ALA A 76 10.72 1.31 1.25
CA ALA A 76 9.46 2.05 1.12
C ALA A 76 8.66 1.62 -0.13
N TYR A 77 9.38 1.36 -1.23
CA TYR A 77 8.79 0.86 -2.48
C TYR A 77 8.19 -0.54 -2.32
N GLY A 78 8.95 -1.50 -1.74
CA GLY A 78 8.45 -2.86 -1.53
C GLY A 78 7.23 -2.91 -0.61
N VAL A 79 7.22 -2.10 0.45
CA VAL A 79 6.06 -1.95 1.33
C VAL A 79 4.88 -1.38 0.56
N TRP A 80 5.06 -0.28 -0.18
CA TRP A 80 3.99 0.34 -0.98
C TRP A 80 3.37 -0.65 -1.98
N VAL A 81 4.19 -1.39 -2.74
CA VAL A 81 3.71 -2.40 -3.68
C VAL A 81 2.88 -3.47 -2.95
N SER A 82 3.34 -3.94 -1.78
CA SER A 82 2.61 -4.96 -1.01
C SER A 82 1.23 -4.47 -0.56
N GLU A 83 1.11 -3.19 -0.18
CA GLU A 83 -0.16 -2.59 0.23
C GLU A 83 -1.11 -2.45 -0.96
N VAL A 84 -0.62 -1.99 -2.12
CA VAL A 84 -1.44 -1.87 -3.33
C VAL A 84 -1.98 -3.23 -3.77
N MET A 85 -1.15 -4.27 -3.76
CA MET A 85 -1.59 -5.63 -4.12
C MET A 85 -2.59 -6.21 -3.11
N ALA A 86 -2.48 -5.86 -1.83
CA ALA A 86 -3.34 -6.37 -0.77
C ALA A 86 -4.74 -5.72 -0.69
N GLN A 87 -4.99 -4.62 -1.43
CA GLN A 87 -6.24 -3.85 -1.32
C GLN A 87 -7.52 -4.61 -1.72
N GLN A 88 -7.41 -5.64 -2.58
CA GLN A 88 -8.57 -6.42 -3.03
C GLN A 88 -8.32 -7.93 -3.07
N THR A 89 -7.21 -8.41 -2.50
CA THR A 89 -6.78 -9.80 -2.65
C THR A 89 -6.30 -10.42 -1.34
N ARG A 90 -6.11 -11.74 -1.32
CA ARG A 90 -5.66 -12.47 -0.12
C ARG A 90 -4.14 -12.41 -0.01
N ILE A 91 -3.64 -12.31 1.23
CA ILE A 91 -2.19 -12.22 1.52
C ILE A 91 -1.43 -13.42 0.93
N GLU A 92 -2.00 -14.62 0.99
CA GLU A 92 -1.36 -15.84 0.47
C GLU A 92 -1.09 -15.73 -1.04
N THR A 93 -1.99 -15.09 -1.79
CA THR A 93 -1.81 -14.84 -3.22
C THR A 93 -0.77 -13.75 -3.45
N VAL A 94 -0.82 -12.67 -2.67
CA VAL A 94 0.08 -11.52 -2.82
C VAL A 94 1.55 -11.92 -2.68
N ILE A 95 1.88 -12.85 -1.78
CA ILE A 95 3.28 -13.28 -1.56
C ILE A 95 3.96 -13.66 -2.88
N GLY A 96 3.35 -14.55 -3.69
CA GLY A 96 3.97 -15.00 -4.93
C GLY A 96 4.01 -13.94 -6.04
N TYR A 97 3.03 -13.05 -6.10
CA TYR A 97 3.02 -11.96 -7.07
C TYR A 97 4.02 -10.87 -6.70
N TRP A 98 4.11 -10.53 -5.43
CA TRP A 98 5.06 -9.56 -4.91
C TRP A 98 6.51 -9.98 -5.18
N SER A 99 6.86 -11.25 -4.96
CA SER A 99 8.24 -11.71 -5.22
C SER A 99 8.61 -11.59 -6.71
N ARG A 100 7.71 -12.02 -7.61
CA ARG A 100 7.91 -11.87 -9.07
C ARG A 100 7.96 -10.42 -9.50
N TRP A 101 7.15 -9.56 -8.88
CA TRP A 101 7.15 -8.13 -9.13
C TRP A 101 8.50 -7.53 -8.74
N MET A 102 8.99 -7.79 -7.54
CA MET A 102 10.26 -7.25 -7.06
C MET A 102 11.48 -7.79 -7.82
N ASP A 103 11.36 -8.96 -8.45
CA ASP A 103 12.39 -9.48 -9.36
C ASP A 103 12.41 -8.74 -10.71
N ARG A 104 11.25 -8.29 -11.19
CA ARG A 104 11.13 -7.57 -12.46
C ARG A 104 11.33 -6.06 -12.32
N PHE A 105 10.77 -5.49 -11.27
CA PHE A 105 10.73 -4.07 -10.94
C PHE A 105 11.23 -3.88 -9.51
N PRO A 106 12.55 -3.87 -9.28
CA PRO A 106 13.11 -3.74 -7.93
C PRO A 106 12.96 -2.33 -7.34
N ASP A 107 12.78 -1.32 -8.19
CA ASP A 107 12.62 0.08 -7.81
C ASP A 107 11.61 0.82 -8.69
N VAL A 108 11.23 2.03 -8.23
CA VAL A 108 10.27 2.90 -8.92
C VAL A 108 10.75 3.30 -10.32
N ALA A 109 12.06 3.48 -10.53
CA ALA A 109 12.58 3.89 -11.82
C ALA A 109 12.41 2.80 -12.88
N THR A 110 12.63 1.54 -12.49
CA THR A 110 12.44 0.37 -13.34
C THR A 110 10.96 0.17 -13.67
N LEU A 111 10.07 0.41 -12.70
CA LEU A 111 8.62 0.39 -12.95
C LEU A 111 8.20 1.51 -13.91
N ALA A 112 8.73 2.73 -13.75
CA ALA A 112 8.38 3.87 -14.58
C ALA A 112 8.85 3.70 -16.05
N ALA A 113 9.91 2.92 -16.28
CA ALA A 113 10.39 2.59 -17.62
C ALA A 113 9.64 1.40 -18.26
N ALA A 114 8.78 0.70 -17.53
CA ALA A 114 8.08 -0.49 -18.00
C ALA A 114 6.89 -0.13 -18.91
N THR A 115 6.58 -1.03 -19.83
CA THR A 115 5.35 -0.92 -20.62
C THR A 115 4.12 -1.33 -19.80
N PRO A 116 2.92 -0.80 -20.10
CA PRO A 116 1.69 -1.19 -19.41
C PRO A 116 1.41 -2.70 -19.44
N ASP A 117 1.79 -3.38 -20.51
CA ASP A 117 1.58 -4.83 -20.66
C ASP A 117 2.52 -5.64 -19.76
N GLU A 118 3.77 -5.21 -19.58
CA GLU A 118 4.70 -5.82 -18.62
C GLU A 118 4.19 -5.70 -17.19
N VAL A 119 3.58 -4.55 -16.85
CA VAL A 119 2.98 -4.31 -15.53
C VAL A 119 1.74 -5.18 -15.33
N ARG A 120 0.85 -5.25 -16.34
CA ARG A 120 -0.41 -6.01 -16.27
C ARG A 120 -0.19 -7.52 -16.05
N CYS A 121 0.91 -8.08 -16.52
CA CYS A 121 1.23 -9.49 -16.32
C CYS A 121 1.58 -9.85 -14.87
N LEU A 122 1.91 -8.86 -14.03
CA LEU A 122 2.49 -9.06 -12.69
C LEU A 122 1.63 -8.51 -11.54
N VAL A 123 0.51 -7.87 -11.85
CA VAL A 123 -0.50 -7.51 -10.85
C VAL A 123 -1.40 -8.72 -10.54
N VAL A 124 -1.89 -8.80 -9.30
CA VAL A 124 -2.80 -9.86 -8.81
C VAL A 124 -4.17 -9.73 -9.44
#